data_AF-A0AAW9KEC4-F1
#
_entry.id   AF-A0AAW9KEC4-F1
#
_cell.length_a   1.000
_cell.length_b   1.000
_cell.length_c   1.000
_cell.angle_alpha   90.00
_cell.angle_beta   90.00
_cell.angle_gamma   90.00
#
_symmetry.space_group_name_H-M   'P 1'
#
loop_
_entity.id
_entity.type
_entity.pdbx_description
1 polymer ?
#
loop_
_entity_poly.entity_id
_entity_poly.type
_entity_poly.pdbx_seq_one_letter_code
_entity_poly.pdbx_strand_id
1 'polypeptide(L)'
;TINGLYPPGSVFKTVTLSAALENDPSIVNRTFNDTGKITFPDGTELNNYMKQAHGNLDLQMAYRVSSNVVFGTLAMEMGNPKLKEVSERFGFNSRVPGIGISISESRFPALKDYEVGNIAQSGIGQASVLSTPMQMAIVAATVANDGVLMEPKLVNKIVDKDGNTVK
;
A
#
# COMPACT_ATOMS: atom_id res chain seq x y z
N THR A 1 -17.53 -15.05 1.03
CA THR A 1 -17.24 -13.74 0.41
C THR A 1 -16.35 -12.95 1.36
N ILE A 2 -15.30 -12.30 0.86
CA ILE A 2 -14.42 -11.43 1.65
C ILE A 2 -14.85 -9.98 1.38
N ASN A 3 -15.66 -9.42 2.28
CA ASN A 3 -16.32 -8.13 2.09
C ASN A 3 -15.81 -6.99 2.98
N GLY A 4 -15.03 -7.31 4.02
CA GLY A 4 -14.55 -6.30 4.96
C GLY A 4 -13.55 -5.36 4.31
N LEU A 5 -13.87 -4.07 4.27
CA LEU A 5 -12.98 -3.00 3.84
C LEU A 5 -12.49 -2.24 5.06
N TYR A 6 -11.16 -2.16 5.20
CA TYR A 6 -10.50 -1.53 6.34
C TYR A 6 -9.39 -0.60 5.85
N PRO A 7 -9.14 0.51 6.54
CA PRO A 7 -7.89 1.24 6.37
C PRO A 7 -6.72 0.27 6.61
N PRO A 8 -5.84 0.01 5.62
CA PRO A 8 -4.73 -0.92 5.80
C PRO A 8 -3.72 -0.42 6.84
N GLY A 9 -3.59 0.89 7.04
CA GLY A 9 -2.53 1.46 7.85
C GLY A 9 -1.15 1.06 7.34
N SER A 10 -0.21 0.84 8.26
CA SER A 10 1.22 0.69 7.93
C SER A 10 1.55 -0.47 6.98
N VAL A 11 0.71 -1.51 6.86
CA VAL A 11 0.98 -2.57 5.86
C VAL A 11 0.90 -2.07 4.42
N PHE A 12 0.23 -0.93 4.18
CA PHE A 12 0.21 -0.28 2.87
C PHE A 12 1.55 0.35 2.48
N LYS A 13 2.44 0.61 3.44
CA LYS A 13 3.76 1.20 3.17
C LYS A 13 4.61 0.35 2.23
N THR A 14 4.31 -0.94 2.08
CA THR A 14 4.88 -1.80 1.04
C THR A 14 4.58 -1.27 -0.37
N VAL A 15 3.33 -0.86 -0.63
CA VAL A 15 2.90 -0.27 -1.91
C VAL A 15 3.59 1.07 -2.11
N THR A 16 3.61 1.92 -1.07
CA THR A 16 4.27 3.23 -1.13
C THR A 16 5.77 3.12 -1.34
N LEU A 17 6.45 2.18 -0.69
CA LEU A 17 7.88 1.90 -0.89
C LEU A 17 8.16 1.47 -2.32
N SER A 18 7.34 0.55 -2.85
CA SER A 18 7.46 0.08 -4.23
C SER A 18 7.30 1.24 -5.21
N ALA A 19 6.28 2.08 -5.02
CA ALA A 19 6.07 3.27 -5.84
C ALA A 19 7.24 4.26 -5.77
N ALA A 20 7.79 4.47 -4.57
CA ALA A 20 8.90 5.38 -4.35
C ALA A 20 10.18 4.91 -5.03
N LEU A 21 10.49 3.62 -4.95
CA LEU A 21 11.65 3.03 -5.61
C LEU A 21 11.52 3.02 -7.13
N GLU A 22 10.32 2.80 -7.67
CA GLU A 22 10.09 2.92 -9.12
C GLU A 22 10.17 4.36 -9.62
N ASN A 23 9.73 5.33 -8.80
CA ASN A 23 9.75 6.75 -9.15
C ASN A 23 11.17 7.34 -9.06
N ASP A 24 11.92 6.99 -8.03
CA ASP A 24 13.31 7.41 -7.83
C ASP A 24 14.10 6.29 -7.12
N PRO A 25 14.86 5.46 -7.86
CA PRO A 25 15.68 4.41 -7.26
C PRO A 25 16.79 4.93 -6.34
N SER A 26 17.17 6.21 -6.45
CA SER A 26 18.27 6.77 -5.66
C SER A 26 17.95 6.95 -4.17
N ILE A 27 16.66 6.91 -3.80
CA ILE A 27 16.21 7.04 -2.41
C ILE A 27 16.76 5.94 -1.48
N VAL A 28 17.23 4.82 -2.03
CA VAL A 28 17.92 3.77 -1.26
C VAL A 28 19.18 4.29 -0.57
N ASN A 29 19.80 5.34 -1.09
CA ASN A 29 20.99 5.98 -0.53
C ASN A 29 20.66 7.23 0.29
N ARG A 30 19.39 7.61 0.39
CA ARG A 30 18.97 8.84 1.06
C ARG A 30 18.88 8.60 2.58
N THR A 31 19.36 9.59 3.33
CA THR A 31 19.06 9.73 4.75
C THR A 31 17.84 10.63 4.93
N PHE A 32 16.88 10.18 5.72
CA PHE A 32 15.67 10.90 6.06
C PHE A 32 15.76 11.42 7.48
N ASN A 33 15.40 12.69 7.69
CA ASN A 33 15.31 13.25 9.04
C ASN A 33 13.87 13.08 9.57
N ASP A 34 13.70 12.18 10.53
CA ASP A 34 12.44 11.91 11.19
C ASP A 34 12.34 12.67 12.53
N THR A 35 11.59 13.78 12.49
CA THR A 35 11.30 14.63 13.65
C THR A 35 10.08 14.17 14.46
N GLY A 36 9.46 13.05 14.09
CA GLY A 36 8.27 12.50 14.73
C GLY A 36 6.95 13.01 14.18
N LYS A 37 6.95 14.07 13.37
CA LYS A 37 5.75 14.61 12.72
C LYS A 37 6.03 15.42 11.46
N ILE A 38 5.01 15.53 10.61
CA ILE A 38 4.89 16.50 9.52
C ILE A 38 3.77 17.48 9.92
N THR A 39 4.03 18.78 9.87
CA THR A 39 3.01 19.82 10.05
C THR A 39 2.66 20.41 8.68
N PHE A 40 1.38 20.40 8.32
CA PHE A 40 0.88 20.91 7.05
C PHE A 40 0.57 22.42 7.14
N PRO A 41 0.41 23.12 5.99
CA PRO A 41 0.15 24.56 5.99
C PRO A 41 -1.11 25.01 6.75
N ASP A 42 -2.11 24.13 6.87
CA ASP A 42 -3.35 24.36 7.62
C ASP A 42 -3.22 24.11 9.14
N GLY A 43 -2.02 23.75 9.60
CA GLY A 43 -1.73 23.45 11.01
C GLY A 43 -2.04 22.01 11.44
N THR A 44 -2.61 21.18 10.56
CA THR A 44 -2.81 19.76 10.86
C THR A 44 -1.48 19.00 10.86
N GLU A 45 -1.44 17.85 11.54
CA GLU A 45 -0.22 17.07 11.72
C GLU A 45 -0.40 15.60 11.33
N LEU A 46 0.59 15.04 10.64
CA LEU A 46 0.80 13.60 10.52
C LEU A 46 1.91 13.20 11.49
N ASN A 47 1.62 12.30 12.42
CA ASN A 47 2.53 11.92 13.50
C ASN A 47 2.99 10.48 13.36
N ASN A 48 4.22 10.18 13.78
CA ASN A 48 4.62 8.81 14.11
C ASN A 48 3.80 8.28 15.29
N TYR A 49 3.82 6.95 15.46
CA TYR A 49 3.26 6.35 16.67
C TYR A 49 3.89 6.96 17.92
N MET A 50 3.06 7.33 18.90
CA MET A 50 3.47 8.06 20.11
C MET A 50 4.27 9.36 19.86
N LYS A 51 4.18 9.94 18.66
CA LYS A 51 4.96 11.13 18.24
C LYS A 51 6.48 10.93 18.39
N GLN A 52 6.95 9.69 18.29
CA GLN A 52 8.37 9.38 18.44
C GLN A 52 9.20 9.99 17.30
N ALA A 53 10.21 10.78 17.66
CA ALA A 53 11.24 11.21 16.72
C ALA A 53 12.35 10.15 16.66
N HIS A 54 12.59 9.59 15.47
CA HIS A 54 13.62 8.58 15.27
C HIS A 54 14.96 9.17 14.82
N GLY A 55 15.00 10.46 14.48
CA GLY A 55 16.21 11.12 13.99
C GLY A 55 16.55 10.71 12.56
N ASN A 56 17.83 10.59 12.26
CA ASN A 56 18.28 10.21 10.93
C ASN A 56 18.05 8.72 10.67
N LEU A 57 17.26 8.41 9.65
CA LEU A 57 16.93 7.07 9.21
C LEU A 57 17.41 6.84 7.78
N ASP A 58 17.97 5.66 7.50
CA ASP A 58 18.00 5.15 6.13
C ASP A 58 16.61 4.57 5.75
N LEU A 59 16.42 4.25 4.48
CA LEU A 59 15.15 3.75 3.98
C LEU A 59 14.74 2.41 4.62
N GLN A 60 15.70 1.53 4.88
CA GLN A 60 15.45 0.22 5.48
C GLN A 60 14.95 0.35 6.92
N MET A 61 15.60 1.20 7.71
CA MET A 61 15.22 1.48 9.08
C MET A 61 13.89 2.24 9.14
N ALA A 62 13.65 3.18 8.22
CA ALA A 62 12.37 3.88 8.10
C ALA A 62 11.20 2.91 7.87
N TYR A 63 11.38 1.92 6.99
CA TYR A 63 10.38 0.86 6.80
C TYR A 63 10.24 -0.03 8.04
N ARG A 64 11.36 -0.43 8.67
CA ARG A 64 11.37 -1.29 9.87
C ARG A 64 10.65 -0.66 11.07
N VAL A 65 10.90 0.62 11.36
CA VAL A 65 10.23 1.33 12.47
C VAL A 65 8.85 1.85 12.09
N SER A 66 8.45 1.64 10.82
CA SER A 66 7.20 2.15 10.27
C SER A 66 7.06 3.66 10.49
N SER A 67 8.07 4.43 10.11
CA SER A 67 8.00 5.90 10.19
C SER A 67 6.83 6.42 9.36
N ASN A 68 5.89 7.14 9.95
CA ASN A 68 4.85 7.83 9.19
C ASN A 68 5.44 9.08 8.53
N VAL A 69 6.39 9.76 9.17
CA VAL A 69 7.08 10.93 8.60
C VAL A 69 7.74 10.57 7.27
N VAL A 70 8.58 9.53 7.23
CA VAL A 70 9.28 9.16 5.98
C VAL A 70 8.29 8.77 4.88
N PHE A 71 7.31 7.92 5.17
CA PHE A 71 6.36 7.44 4.17
C PHE A 71 5.35 8.50 3.73
N GLY A 72 4.97 9.42 4.61
CA GLY A 72 4.19 10.61 4.27
C GLY A 72 4.99 11.53 3.35
N THR A 73 6.27 11.78 3.65
CA THR A 73 7.18 12.56 2.80
C THR A 73 7.34 11.95 1.41
N LEU A 74 7.63 10.65 1.31
CA LEU A 74 7.75 9.98 0.02
C LEU A 74 6.45 10.09 -0.80
N ALA A 75 5.28 9.90 -0.17
CA ALA A 75 4.00 10.04 -0.87
C ALA A 75 3.75 11.46 -1.38
N MET A 76 4.11 12.50 -0.62
CA MET A 76 4.00 13.89 -1.05
C MET A 76 4.96 14.20 -2.21
N GLU A 77 6.21 13.73 -2.14
CA GLU A 77 7.23 13.95 -3.17
C GLU A 77 6.85 13.29 -4.51
N MET A 78 6.29 12.08 -4.47
CA MET A 78 5.81 11.38 -5.67
C MET A 78 4.49 11.94 -6.22
N GLY A 79 3.63 12.45 -5.34
CA GLY A 79 2.26 12.84 -5.67
C GLY A 79 1.27 11.67 -5.77
N ASN A 80 -0.03 12.00 -5.69
CA ASN A 80 -1.11 11.01 -5.75
C ASN A 80 -1.16 10.21 -7.06
N PRO A 81 -0.96 10.80 -8.26
CA PRO A 81 -1.09 10.05 -9.51
C PRO A 81 -0.15 8.84 -9.58
N LYS A 82 1.12 9.00 -9.20
CA LYS A 82 2.11 7.92 -9.21
C LYS A 82 1.80 6.84 -8.16
N LEU A 83 1.43 7.25 -6.95
CA LEU A 83 1.05 6.30 -5.90
C LEU A 83 -0.22 5.52 -6.27
N LYS A 84 -1.19 6.18 -6.90
CA LYS A 84 -2.42 5.55 -7.41
C LYS A 84 -2.11 4.53 -8.51
N GLU A 85 -1.31 4.91 -9.51
CA GLU A 85 -0.90 4.03 -10.61
C GLU A 85 -0.31 2.71 -10.09
N VAL A 86 0.62 2.79 -9.14
CA VAL A 86 1.26 1.60 -8.56
C VAL A 86 0.27 0.81 -7.69
N SER A 87 -0.59 1.48 -6.94
CA SER A 87 -1.66 0.80 -6.17
C SER A 87 -2.60 0.00 -7.07
N GLU A 88 -2.95 0.55 -8.23
CA GLU A 88 -3.80 -0.13 -9.22
C GLU A 88 -3.10 -1.33 -9.85
N ARG A 89 -1.78 -1.25 -10.08
CA ARG A 89 -0.97 -2.41 -10.50
C ARG A 89 -0.92 -3.53 -9.46
N PHE A 90 -1.09 -3.21 -8.18
CA PHE A 90 -1.29 -4.22 -7.13
C PHE A 90 -2.74 -4.74 -7.05
N GLY A 91 -3.68 -4.18 -7.80
CA GLY A 91 -5.08 -4.61 -7.87
C GLY A 91 -6.10 -3.70 -7.16
N PHE A 92 -5.69 -2.58 -6.56
CA PHE A 92 -6.65 -1.58 -6.06
C PHE A 92 -7.47 -0.98 -7.20
N ASN A 93 -8.68 -0.47 -6.89
CA ASN A 93 -9.65 0.09 -7.84
C ASN A 93 -10.05 -0.87 -8.97
N SER A 94 -9.86 -2.17 -8.75
CA SER A 94 -10.20 -3.19 -9.71
C SER A 94 -10.80 -4.40 -9.01
N ARG A 95 -11.68 -5.11 -9.71
CA ARG A 95 -12.20 -6.38 -9.21
C ARG A 95 -11.06 -7.38 -9.16
N VAL A 96 -10.75 -7.87 -7.96
CA VAL A 96 -9.83 -9.00 -7.78
C VAL A 96 -10.51 -10.28 -8.31
N PRO A 97 -9.96 -10.92 -9.36
CA PRO A 97 -10.48 -12.19 -9.83
C PRO A 97 -10.20 -13.28 -8.80
N GLY A 98 -11.14 -14.20 -8.60
CA GLY A 98 -11.03 -15.26 -7.61
C GLY A 98 -11.98 -16.41 -7.94
N ILE A 99 -11.43 -17.54 -8.36
CA ILE A 99 -12.25 -18.72 -8.65
C ILE A 99 -12.78 -19.29 -7.33
N GLY A 100 -14.10 -19.26 -7.16
CA GLY A 100 -14.80 -19.79 -5.97
C GLY A 100 -14.90 -18.82 -4.80
N ILE A 101 -14.38 -17.59 -4.90
CA ILE A 101 -14.50 -16.54 -3.88
C ILE A 101 -14.83 -15.20 -4.51
N SER A 102 -15.77 -14.47 -3.93
CA SER A 102 -15.99 -13.06 -4.24
C SER A 102 -15.28 -12.20 -3.20
N ILE A 103 -14.49 -11.23 -3.67
CA ILE A 103 -13.65 -10.32 -2.89
C ILE A 103 -14.10 -8.90 -3.22
N SER A 104 -14.37 -8.08 -2.20
CA SER A 104 -14.68 -6.67 -2.41
C SER A 104 -13.48 -5.91 -2.97
N GLU A 105 -13.76 -5.00 -3.88
CA GLU A 105 -12.77 -4.11 -4.47
C GLU A 105 -12.16 -3.20 -3.42
N SER A 106 -10.83 -3.25 -3.30
CA SER A 106 -10.06 -2.32 -2.47
C SER A 106 -9.92 -0.99 -3.19
N ARG A 107 -9.89 0.11 -2.46
CA ARG A 107 -10.00 1.47 -3.01
C ARG A 107 -8.76 2.28 -2.67
N PHE A 108 -8.27 3.02 -3.66
CA PHE A 108 -7.25 4.04 -3.52
C PHE A 108 -7.75 5.36 -4.12
N PRO A 109 -7.67 6.48 -3.38
CA PRO A 109 -8.28 7.74 -3.81
C PRO A 109 -7.54 8.41 -4.96
N ALA A 110 -8.29 9.14 -5.79
CA ALA A 110 -7.74 10.16 -6.68
C ALA A 110 -7.80 11.51 -5.97
N LEU A 111 -6.65 12.14 -5.76
CA LEU A 111 -6.49 13.40 -5.04
C LEU A 111 -5.82 14.43 -5.94
N LYS A 112 -6.11 15.70 -5.70
CA LYS A 112 -5.42 16.83 -6.35
C LYS A 112 -4.12 17.15 -5.62
N ASP A 113 -3.16 17.74 -6.33
CA ASP A 113 -1.82 18.04 -5.80
C ASP A 113 -1.85 18.98 -4.59
N TYR A 114 -2.88 19.84 -4.46
CA TYR A 114 -3.04 20.71 -3.30
C TYR A 114 -3.53 19.98 -2.04
N GLU A 115 -4.00 18.73 -2.14
CA GLU A 115 -4.47 17.92 -1.01
C GLU A 115 -3.33 17.19 -0.29
N VAL A 116 -2.20 17.88 -0.10
CA VAL A 116 -0.92 17.33 0.34
C VAL A 116 -1.04 16.46 1.61
N GLY A 117 -1.87 16.88 2.57
CA GLY A 117 -2.15 16.10 3.78
C GLY A 117 -2.84 14.76 3.50
N ASN A 118 -3.83 14.74 2.61
CA ASN A 118 -4.51 13.50 2.20
C ASN A 118 -3.59 12.58 1.40
N ILE A 119 -2.67 13.15 0.61
CA ILE A 119 -1.64 12.40 -0.12
C ILE A 119 -0.70 11.71 0.88
N ALA A 120 -0.19 12.45 1.86
CA ALA A 120 0.68 11.90 2.91
C ALA A 120 -0.02 10.80 3.71
N GLN A 121 -1.28 11.01 4.09
CA GLN A 121 -2.10 10.03 4.80
C GLN A 121 -2.36 8.77 3.95
N SER A 122 -2.63 8.93 2.65
CA SER A 122 -2.81 7.79 1.74
C SER A 122 -1.52 6.96 1.62
N GLY A 123 -0.35 7.62 1.64
CA GLY A 123 0.97 6.98 1.68
C GLY A 123 1.25 6.10 2.91
N ILE A 124 0.49 6.28 3.99
CA ILE A 124 0.60 5.44 5.19
C ILE A 124 -0.60 4.49 5.35
N GLY A 125 -1.42 4.34 4.31
CA GLY A 125 -2.60 3.48 4.31
C GLY A 125 -3.79 4.03 5.10
N GLN A 126 -3.89 5.36 5.23
CA GLN A 126 -4.96 6.08 5.91
C GLN A 126 -5.78 6.90 4.89
N ALA A 127 -6.54 7.91 5.37
CA ALA A 127 -7.50 8.69 4.59
C ALA A 127 -8.59 7.78 3.96
N SER A 128 -8.78 7.87 2.65
CA SER A 128 -9.80 7.10 1.92
C SER A 128 -9.28 5.79 1.34
N VAL A 129 -8.06 5.35 1.72
CA VAL A 129 -7.54 4.04 1.33
C VAL A 129 -8.27 2.96 2.09
N LEU A 130 -8.88 2.02 1.36
CA LEU A 130 -9.60 0.88 1.93
C LEU A 130 -9.11 -0.40 1.28
N SER A 131 -8.85 -1.41 2.08
CA SER A 131 -8.39 -2.71 1.59
C SER A 131 -9.14 -3.86 2.24
N THR A 132 -9.28 -4.96 1.49
CA THR A 132 -9.58 -6.25 2.10
C THR A 132 -8.29 -6.89 2.61
N PRO A 133 -8.34 -7.77 3.62
CA PRO A 133 -7.17 -8.56 4.02
C PRO A 133 -6.59 -9.38 2.85
N MET A 134 -7.44 -9.85 1.94
CA MET A 134 -7.02 -10.57 0.73
C MET A 134 -6.21 -9.68 -0.21
N GLN A 135 -6.61 -8.41 -0.40
CA GLN A 135 -5.84 -7.46 -1.20
C GLN A 135 -4.43 -7.26 -0.63
N MET A 136 -4.30 -7.13 0.68
CA MET A 136 -2.98 -6.97 1.30
C MET A 136 -2.14 -8.26 1.24
N ALA A 137 -2.77 -9.43 1.24
CA ALA A 137 -2.08 -10.70 0.96
C ALA A 137 -1.56 -10.76 -0.49
N ILE A 138 -2.32 -10.26 -1.46
CA ILE A 138 -1.89 -10.14 -2.86
C ILE A 138 -0.69 -9.20 -2.98
N VAL A 139 -0.70 -8.05 -2.29
CA VAL A 139 0.46 -7.14 -2.26
C VAL A 139 1.70 -7.88 -1.77
N ALA A 140 1.61 -8.57 -0.63
CA ALA A 140 2.74 -9.33 -0.08
C ALA A 140 3.21 -10.46 -1.02
N ALA A 141 2.27 -11.21 -1.60
CA ALA A 141 2.58 -12.29 -2.54
C ALA A 141 3.24 -11.78 -3.82
N THR A 142 2.83 -10.61 -4.32
CA THR A 142 3.41 -9.98 -5.51
C THR A 142 4.87 -9.61 -5.26
N VAL A 143 5.17 -9.01 -4.10
CA VAL A 143 6.55 -8.70 -3.71
C VAL A 143 7.37 -9.99 -3.56
N ALA A 144 6.80 -11.03 -2.96
CA ALA A 144 7.47 -12.32 -2.81
C ALA A 144 7.66 -13.08 -4.14
N ASN A 145 6.89 -12.73 -5.17
CA ASN A 145 6.89 -13.34 -6.49
C ASN A 145 7.54 -12.42 -7.54
N ASP A 146 8.66 -11.77 -7.16
CA ASP A 146 9.48 -10.91 -8.02
C ASP A 146 8.68 -9.83 -8.78
N GLY A 147 7.65 -9.27 -8.14
CA GLY A 147 6.80 -8.21 -8.71
C GLY A 147 5.69 -8.72 -9.64
N VAL A 148 5.53 -10.03 -9.82
CA VAL A 148 4.49 -10.62 -10.67
C VAL A 148 3.20 -10.84 -9.88
N LEU A 149 2.16 -10.07 -10.23
CA LEU A 149 0.82 -10.17 -9.64
C LEU A 149 0.14 -11.49 -10.05
N MET A 150 -0.22 -12.33 -9.08
CA MET A 150 -0.90 -13.60 -9.32
C MET A 150 -2.40 -13.49 -9.00
N GLU A 151 -3.22 -14.22 -9.77
CA GLU A 151 -4.64 -14.39 -9.44
C GLU A 151 -4.80 -15.36 -8.25
N PRO A 152 -5.50 -14.95 -7.17
CA PRO A 152 -5.77 -15.85 -6.05
C PRO A 152 -6.76 -16.96 -6.44
N LYS A 153 -6.40 -18.21 -6.14
CA LYS A 153 -7.25 -19.38 -6.39
C LYS A 153 -7.52 -20.14 -5.10
N LEU A 154 -8.80 -20.42 -4.82
CA LEU A 154 -9.19 -21.31 -3.71
C LEU A 154 -9.44 -22.74 -4.18
N VAL A 155 -9.96 -22.89 -5.41
CA VAL A 155 -10.24 -24.19 -6.01
C VAL A 155 -9.02 -24.69 -6.77
N ASN A 156 -8.49 -25.83 -6.37
CA ASN A 156 -7.35 -26.47 -7.03
C ASN A 156 -7.76 -27.34 -8.23
N LYS A 157 -8.83 -28.12 -8.07
CA LYS A 157 -9.41 -28.96 -9.14
C LYS A 157 -10.89 -29.20 -8.91
N ILE A 158 -11.63 -29.47 -9.99
CA ILE A 158 -12.99 -29.97 -10.00
C ILE A 158 -12.94 -31.39 -10.57
N VAL A 159 -13.56 -32.33 -9.86
CA VAL A 159 -13.66 -33.73 -10.28
C VAL A 159 -15.11 -34.10 -10.54
N ASP A 160 -15.34 -34.95 -11.54
CA ASP A 160 -16.67 -35.53 -11.79
C ASP A 160 -16.97 -36.68 -10.82
N LYS A 161 -18.17 -37.27 -10.94
CA LYS A 161 -18.61 -38.41 -10.11
C LYS A 161 -17.75 -39.67 -10.28
N ASP A 162 -17.03 -39.77 -11.39
CA ASP A 162 -16.20 -40.92 -11.77
C ASP A 162 -14.72 -40.69 -11.38
N GLY A 163 -14.41 -39.53 -10.77
CA GLY A 163 -13.07 -39.16 -10.31
C GLY A 163 -12.19 -38.50 -11.38
N ASN A 164 -12.70 -38.23 -12.58
CA ASN A 164 -11.93 -37.57 -13.63
C ASN A 164 -11.82 -36.07 -13.33
N THR A 165 -10.65 -35.49 -13.59
CA THR A 165 -10.45 -34.04 -13.46
C THR A 165 -11.08 -33.32 -14.65
N VAL A 166 -11.99 -32.40 -14.37
CA VAL A 166 -12.72 -31.62 -15.39
C VAL A 166 -12.32 -30.14 -15.40
N LYS A 167 -11.71 -29.64 -14.32
CA LYS A 167 -11.14 -28.29 -14.25
C LYS A 167 -10.08 -28.20 -13.16
#